data_AF-A0A960EI14-F1
#
_entry.id   AF-A0A960EI14-F1
#
_cell.length_a   1.000
_cell.length_b   1.000
_cell.length_c   1.000
_cell.angle_alpha   90.00
_cell.angle_beta   90.00
_cell.angle_gamma   90.00
#
_symmetry.space_group_name_H-M   'P 1'
#
loop_
_entity.id
_entity.type
_entity.pdbx_description
1 polymer ?
#
loop_
_entity_poly.entity_id
_entity_poly.type
_entity_poly.pdbx_seq_one_letter_code
_entity_poly.pdbx_strand_id
1 'polypeptide(L)'
;MHLLIVAKRPLPGKAKTRLMPAYGRDGSAALAAAALADTFAAAAACRADRVVVSFDGDPDGVVPTDFEVVPQRSCPFDERLAGAWADAGGPGLQIGMDTPQVTPALLDTAMDR
;
A
#
# COMPACT_ATOMS: atom_id res chain seq x y z
N MET A 1 -10.80 5.08 -13.19
CA MET A 1 -10.72 5.16 -11.72
C MET A 1 -9.32 4.76 -11.27
N HIS A 2 -8.80 5.33 -10.17
CA HIS A 2 -7.48 4.93 -9.65
C HIS A 2 -7.59 3.94 -8.49
N LEU A 3 -6.53 3.16 -8.28
CA LEU A 3 -6.32 2.39 -7.06
C LEU A 3 -5.31 3.13 -6.18
N LEU A 4 -5.73 3.54 -4.98
CA LEU A 4 -4.87 4.16 -3.97
C LEU A 4 -4.42 3.13 -2.94
N ILE A 5 -3.11 2.96 -2.79
CA ILE A 5 -2.51 2.08 -1.78
C ILE A 5 -1.81 2.93 -0.73
N VAL A 6 -2.25 2.84 0.52
CA VAL A 6 -1.58 3.49 1.64
C VAL A 6 -0.59 2.51 2.25
N ALA A 7 0.70 2.79 2.13
CA ALA A 7 1.77 1.87 2.48
C ALA A 7 2.94 2.56 3.18
N LYS A 8 3.73 1.79 3.93
CA LYS A 8 4.98 2.25 4.53
C LYS A 8 6.08 1.23 4.28
N ARG A 9 7.34 1.67 4.27
CA ARG A 9 8.48 0.79 4.10
C ARG A 9 8.50 -0.29 5.19
N PRO A 10 8.52 -1.58 4.82
CA PRO A 10 8.65 -2.68 5.78
C PRO A 10 10.05 -2.69 6.40
N LEU A 11 10.19 -2.13 7.61
CA LEU A 11 11.48 -2.06 8.31
C LEU A 11 11.46 -2.86 9.62
N PRO A 12 12.55 -3.59 9.96
CA PRO A 12 12.69 -4.25 11.25
C PRO A 12 12.46 -3.29 12.40
N GLY A 13 11.71 -3.73 13.41
CA GLY A 13 11.35 -2.88 14.56
C GLY A 13 10.25 -1.85 14.30
N LYS A 14 9.79 -1.65 13.05
CA LYS A 14 8.75 -0.66 12.70
C LYS A 14 7.49 -1.28 12.08
N ALA A 15 7.65 -2.36 11.31
CA ALA A 15 6.55 -3.10 10.70
C ALA A 15 6.04 -4.21 11.63
N LYS A 16 4.72 -4.38 11.69
CA LYS A 16 4.06 -5.50 12.41
C LYS A 16 4.61 -5.75 13.82
N THR A 17 4.72 -4.69 14.62
CA THR A 17 5.28 -4.76 15.98
C THR A 17 4.54 -5.74 16.88
N ARG A 18 3.22 -5.89 16.70
CA ARG A 18 2.39 -6.88 17.40
C ARG A 18 2.75 -8.34 17.08
N LEU A 19 3.40 -8.60 15.95
CA LEU A 19 3.84 -9.95 15.53
C LEU A 19 5.27 -10.28 15.97
N MET A 20 6.04 -9.30 16.45
CA MET A 20 7.44 -9.51 16.85
C MET A 20 7.64 -10.55 17.95
N PRO A 21 6.75 -10.74 18.93
CA PRO A 21 6.93 -11.82 19.92
C PRO A 21 7.00 -13.22 19.27
N ALA A 22 6.35 -13.43 18.13
CA ALA A 22 6.34 -14.71 17.43
C ALA A 22 7.41 -14.81 16.32
N TYR A 23 7.70 -13.70 15.63
CA TYR A 23 8.53 -13.70 14.41
C TYR A 23 9.83 -12.90 14.53
N GLY A 24 10.10 -12.26 15.67
CA GLY A 24 11.22 -11.35 15.83
C GLY A 24 11.08 -10.07 15.00
N ARG A 25 12.07 -9.18 15.08
CA ARG A 25 12.07 -7.90 14.35
C ARG A 25 12.14 -8.10 12.84
N ASP A 26 13.02 -9.00 12.40
CA ASP A 26 13.26 -9.24 10.98
C ASP A 26 12.14 -10.06 10.35
N GLY A 27 11.64 -11.11 11.03
CA GLY A 27 10.53 -11.91 10.53
C GLY A 27 9.23 -11.10 10.41
N SER A 28 8.94 -10.21 11.36
CA SER A 28 7.82 -9.27 11.24
C SER A 28 7.95 -8.32 10.04
N ALA A 29 9.15 -7.83 9.74
CA ALA A 29 9.39 -6.98 8.59
C ALA A 29 9.30 -7.77 7.27
N ALA A 30 9.86 -8.99 7.23
CA ALA A 30 9.77 -9.88 6.08
C ALA A 30 8.31 -10.25 5.76
N LEU A 31 7.50 -10.54 6.77
CA LEU A 31 6.07 -10.81 6.59
C LEU A 31 5.32 -9.60 6.04
N ALA A 32 5.63 -8.40 6.54
CA ALA A 32 5.04 -7.17 6.00
C ALA A 32 5.49 -6.89 4.56
N ALA A 33 6.74 -7.20 4.22
CA ALA A 33 7.25 -7.07 2.85
C ALA A 33 6.57 -8.06 1.90
N ALA A 34 6.39 -9.32 2.32
CA ALA A 34 5.65 -10.32 1.55
C ALA A 34 4.20 -9.89 1.32
N ALA A 35 3.52 -9.42 2.37
CA ALA A 35 2.14 -8.96 2.26
C ALA A 35 1.99 -7.75 1.31
N LEU A 36 2.94 -6.83 1.35
CA LEU A 36 2.99 -5.68 0.44
C LEU A 36 3.26 -6.12 -1.00
N ALA A 37 4.18 -7.07 -1.21
CA ALA A 37 4.49 -7.60 -2.54
C ALA A 37 3.27 -8.28 -3.18
N ASP A 38 2.54 -9.11 -2.42
CA ASP A 38 1.30 -9.75 -2.89
C ASP A 38 0.22 -8.70 -3.24
N THR A 39 0.09 -7.67 -2.40
CA THR A 39 -0.83 -6.54 -2.64
C THR A 39 -0.48 -5.80 -3.93
N PHE A 40 0.81 -5.50 -4.15
CA PHE A 40 1.28 -4.84 -5.37
C PHE A 40 1.14 -5.73 -6.61
N ALA A 41 1.35 -7.03 -6.49
CA ALA A 41 1.14 -7.97 -7.60
C ALA A 41 -0.33 -7.98 -8.05
N ALA A 42 -1.28 -7.99 -7.10
CA ALA A 42 -2.70 -7.89 -7.41
C ALA A 42 -3.06 -6.52 -8.03
N ALA A 43 -2.48 -5.44 -7.52
CA ALA A 43 -2.69 -4.08 -8.04
C ALA A 43 -2.16 -3.92 -9.47
N ALA A 44 -0.98 -4.46 -9.78
CA ALA A 44 -0.37 -4.39 -11.11
C ALA A 44 -1.21 -5.14 -12.17
N ALA A 45 -1.93 -6.18 -11.75
CA ALA A 45 -2.74 -7.01 -12.64
C ALA A 45 -4.23 -6.57 -12.72
N CYS A 46 -4.64 -5.54 -11.99
CA CYS A 46 -6.02 -5.03 -12.03
C CYS A 46 -6.24 -4.02 -13.17
N ARG A 47 -7.49 -3.63 -13.41
CA ARG A 47 -7.90 -2.72 -14.48
C ARG A 47 -7.90 -1.24 -14.08
N ALA A 48 -7.23 -0.86 -12.99
CA ALA A 48 -7.14 0.55 -12.62
C ALA A 48 -6.41 1.34 -13.70
N ASP A 49 -6.86 2.56 -14.01
CA ASP A 49 -6.20 3.42 -15.01
C ASP A 49 -4.80 3.85 -14.54
N ARG A 50 -4.64 3.96 -13.22
CA ARG A 50 -3.38 4.21 -12.53
C ARG A 50 -3.41 3.60 -11.13
N VAL A 51 -2.24 3.20 -10.65
CA VAL A 51 -2.01 2.79 -9.27
C VAL A 51 -1.19 3.87 -8.58
N VAL A 52 -1.75 4.48 -7.54
CA VAL A 52 -1.11 5.52 -6.73
C VAL A 52 -0.74 4.91 -5.38
N VAL A 53 0.51 5.03 -4.97
CA VAL A 53 1.01 4.58 -3.67
C VAL A 53 1.33 5.80 -2.82
N SER A 54 0.50 6.05 -1.81
CA SER A 54 0.86 6.97 -0.74
C SER A 54 1.85 6.27 0.18
N PHE A 55 3.13 6.59 0.05
CA PHE A 55 4.22 5.82 0.65
C PHE A 55 4.96 6.59 1.76
N ASP A 56 5.13 5.95 2.91
CA ASP A 56 5.98 6.41 4.00
C ASP A 56 7.34 5.69 3.97
N GLY A 57 8.39 6.44 3.65
CA GLY A 57 9.76 5.97 3.52
C GLY A 57 10.29 6.04 2.09
N ASP A 58 11.45 5.45 1.88
CA ASP A 58 12.13 5.37 0.59
C ASP A 58 11.50 4.27 -0.30
N PRO A 59 10.90 4.64 -1.46
CA PRO A 59 10.22 3.70 -2.36
C PRO A 59 11.19 2.83 -3.16
N ASP A 60 12.47 3.18 -3.24
CA ASP A 60 13.44 2.51 -4.11
C ASP A 60 13.59 1.03 -3.74
N GLY A 61 13.41 0.17 -4.75
CA GLY A 61 13.45 -1.30 -4.59
C GLY A 61 12.28 -1.89 -3.81
N VAL A 62 11.25 -1.11 -3.48
CA VAL A 62 10.04 -1.58 -2.79
C VAL A 62 8.79 -1.36 -3.63
N VAL A 63 8.62 -0.18 -4.21
CA VAL A 63 7.45 0.16 -5.04
C VAL A 63 7.78 -0.12 -6.51
N PRO A 64 6.90 -0.79 -7.27
CA PRO A 64 7.06 -0.96 -8.71
C PRO A 64 7.21 0.39 -9.45
N THR A 65 8.08 0.43 -10.45
CA THR A 65 8.43 1.68 -11.17
C THR A 65 7.30 2.23 -12.03
N ASP A 66 6.32 1.41 -12.37
CA ASP A 66 5.10 1.74 -13.10
C ASP A 66 4.00 2.33 -12.21
N PHE A 67 4.18 2.34 -10.89
CA PHE A 67 3.25 2.96 -9.96
C PHE A 67 3.60 4.43 -9.71
N GLU A 68 2.58 5.26 -9.54
CA GLU A 68 2.75 6.64 -9.11
C GLU A 68 3.00 6.68 -7.60
N VAL A 69 4.04 7.37 -7.14
CA VAL A 69 4.36 7.47 -5.70
C VAL A 69 4.12 8.88 -5.22
N VAL A 70 3.32 9.02 -4.15
CA VAL A 70 3.13 10.28 -3.44
C VAL A 70 3.61 10.14 -1.99
N PRO A 71 4.45 11.06 -1.47
CA PRO A 71 4.97 10.94 -0.13
C PRO A 71 3.88 11.14 0.92
N GLN A 72 3.90 10.33 1.98
CA GLN A 72 3.03 10.53 3.11
C GLN A 72 3.40 11.78 3.93
N ARG A 73 2.37 12.55 4.34
CA ARG A 73 2.54 13.73 5.20
C ARG A 73 2.83 13.31 6.64
N SER A 74 3.75 14.02 7.31
CA SER A 74 3.99 13.87 8.74
C SER A 74 2.92 14.59 9.57
N CYS A 75 1.71 14.03 9.56
CA CYS A 75 0.55 14.55 10.29
C CYS A 75 -0.27 13.38 10.89
N PRO A 76 -1.30 13.66 11.71
CA PRO A 76 -2.26 12.66 12.18
C PRO A 76 -2.83 11.80 11.05
N PHE A 77 -3.32 10.61 11.41
CA PHE A 77 -3.68 9.59 10.42
C PHE A 77 -4.80 10.03 9.46
N ASP A 78 -5.81 10.71 9.98
CA ASP A 78 -6.93 11.27 9.24
C ASP A 78 -6.47 12.34 8.23
N GLU A 79 -5.63 13.28 8.66
CA GLU A 79 -5.05 14.29 7.78
C GLU A 79 -4.14 13.67 6.71
N ARG A 80 -3.37 12.65 7.08
CA ARG A 80 -2.51 11.94 6.15
C ARG A 80 -3.32 11.21 5.09
N LEU A 81 -4.45 10.63 5.49
CA LEU A 81 -5.39 9.96 4.60
C LEU A 81 -6.07 10.95 3.65
N ALA A 82 -6.59 12.06 4.18
CA ALA A 82 -7.17 13.13 3.38
C ALA A 82 -6.16 13.68 2.37
N GLY A 83 -4.91 13.85 2.80
CA GLY A 83 -3.81 14.26 1.95
C GLY A 83 -3.52 13.27 0.81
N ALA A 84 -3.49 11.96 1.11
CA ALA A 84 -3.29 10.93 0.09
C ALA A 84 -4.36 10.98 -1.00
N TRP A 85 -5.62 11.17 -0.62
CA TRP A 85 -6.73 11.34 -1.57
C TRP A 85 -6.65 12.65 -2.35
N ALA A 86 -6.23 13.74 -1.71
CA ALA A 86 -6.04 15.02 -2.38
C ALA A 86 -4.95 14.94 -3.46
N ASP A 87 -3.84 14.24 -3.17
CA ASP A 87 -2.74 14.05 -4.11
C ASP A 87 -3.13 13.08 -5.23
N ALA A 88 -3.82 11.98 -4.91
CA ALA A 88 -4.24 10.99 -5.89
C ALA A 88 -5.29 11.55 -6.86
N GLY A 89 -6.24 12.35 -6.36
CA GLY A 89 -7.23 13.08 -7.15
C GLY A 89 -8.31 12.22 -7.83
N GLY A 90 -9.51 12.78 -7.97
CA GLY A 90 -10.64 12.11 -8.65
C GLY A 90 -11.16 10.87 -7.92
N PRO A 91 -12.11 10.13 -8.53
CA PRO A 91 -12.67 8.93 -7.94
C PRO A 91 -11.65 7.79 -7.92
N GLY A 92 -11.70 6.97 -6.86
CA GLY A 92 -10.75 5.89 -6.61
C GLY A 92 -11.29 4.81 -5.68
N LEU A 93 -10.56 3.70 -5.62
CA LEU A 93 -10.67 2.69 -4.58
C LEU A 93 -9.42 2.76 -3.71
N GLN A 94 -9.55 2.70 -2.39
CA GLN A 94 -8.41 2.65 -1.49
C GLN A 94 -8.27 1.30 -0.80
N ILE A 95 -7.04 0.78 -0.76
CA ILE A 95 -6.64 -0.37 0.05
C ILE A 95 -5.41 -0.03 0.92
N GLY A 96 -5.16 -0.83 1.94
CA GLY A 96 -3.95 -0.75 2.75
C GLY A 96 -2.88 -1.75 2.28
N MET A 97 -1.61 -1.51 2.64
CA MET A 97 -0.48 -2.41 2.35
C MET A 97 -0.62 -3.85 2.85
N ASP A 98 -1.53 -4.08 3.81
CA ASP A 98 -1.69 -5.33 4.51
C ASP A 98 -2.88 -6.14 3.97
N THR A 99 -3.03 -6.16 2.65
CA THR A 99 -4.17 -6.82 1.97
C THR A 99 -3.73 -7.94 1.02
N PRO A 100 -2.83 -8.87 1.42
CA PRO A 100 -2.28 -9.90 0.53
C PRO A 100 -3.32 -10.85 -0.07
N GLN A 101 -4.49 -10.95 0.56
CA GLN A 101 -5.60 -11.79 0.10
C GLN A 101 -6.39 -11.20 -1.07
N VAL A 102 -6.14 -9.93 -1.46
CA VAL A 102 -6.86 -9.32 -2.58
C VAL A 102 -6.43 -9.94 -3.90
N THR A 103 -7.38 -10.03 -4.82
CA THR A 103 -7.13 -10.50 -6.19
C THR A 103 -7.46 -9.39 -7.17
N PRO A 104 -6.89 -9.42 -8.38
CA PRO A 104 -7.24 -8.45 -9.42
C PRO A 104 -8.74 -8.36 -9.67
N ALA A 105 -9.41 -9.51 -9.78
CA ALA A 105 -10.85 -9.58 -10.00
C ALA A 105 -11.68 -8.94 -8.86
N LEU A 106 -11.22 -9.06 -7.62
CA LEU A 106 -11.87 -8.39 -6.47
C LEU A 106 -11.70 -6.87 -6.55
N LEU A 107 -10.52 -6.39 -6.92
CA LEU A 107 -10.25 -4.97 -7.11
C LEU A 107 -11.10 -4.40 -8.25
N ASP A 108 -11.17 -5.10 -9.38
CA ASP A 108 -11.98 -4.71 -10.53
C ASP A 108 -13.47 -4.62 -10.15
N THR A 109 -13.99 -5.66 -9.49
CA THR A 109 -15.39 -5.68 -9.03
C THR A 109 -15.69 -4.54 -8.06
N ALA A 110 -14.74 -4.18 -7.21
CA ALA A 110 -14.89 -3.07 -6.26
C ALA A 110 -14.84 -1.72 -6.95
N MET A 111 -14.09 -1.59 -8.06
CA MET A 111 -14.04 -0.38 -8.87
C MET A 111 -15.25 -0.22 -9.82
N ASP A 112 -15.99 -1.28 -10.11
CA ASP A 112 -17.20 -1.19 -10.93
C ASP A 112 -18.45 -0.72 -10.14
N ARG A 113 -18.31 -0.43 -8.83
CA ARG A 113 -19.39 0.02 -7.94
C ARG A 113 -19.37 1.53 -7.72
#